data_AF-A0A519KSE4-F1
#
_entry.id   AF-A0A519KSE4-F1
#
_cell.length_a   1.000
_cell.length_b   1.000
_cell.length_c   1.000
_cell.angle_alpha   90.00
_cell.angle_beta   90.00
_cell.angle_gamma   90.00
#
_symmetry.space_group_name_H-M   'P 1'
#
loop_
_entity.id
_entity.type
_entity.pdbx_description
1 polymer ?
#
loop_
_entity_poly.entity_id
_entity_poly.type
_entity_poly.pdbx_seq_one_letter_code
_entity_poly.pdbx_strand_id
1 'polypeptide(L)' 'MKRLLILSAVTAAALLTTACVTVIGVDGEYRWTGENAQPFDGAKRDCRRAAGNDEGSTAFVQCMSDKGWTRVRD' A
#
# COMPACT_ATOMS: atom_id res chain seq x y z
N MET A 1 -18.15 48.27 14.30
CA MET A 1 -18.60 47.44 13.16
C MET A 1 -17.40 47.35 12.22
N LYS A 2 -16.81 46.21 11.88
CA LYS A 2 -17.37 45.04 11.20
C LYS A 2 -16.47 43.83 11.56
N ARG A 3 -17.10 42.74 12.00
CA ARG A 3 -16.46 41.45 12.28
C ARG A 3 -16.15 40.76 10.96
N LEU A 4 -14.94 40.24 10.78
CA LEU A 4 -14.67 39.15 9.84
C LEU A 4 -13.63 38.23 10.47
N LEU A 5 -14.13 37.28 11.26
CA LEU A 5 -13.40 36.09 11.66
C LEU A 5 -13.27 35.22 10.41
N ILE A 6 -12.12 35.27 9.74
CA ILE A 6 -11.82 34.31 8.68
C ILE A 6 -11.25 33.08 9.39
N LEU A 7 -12.17 32.20 9.80
CA LEU A 7 -11.86 30.82 10.13
C LEU A 7 -11.28 30.19 8.87
N SER A 8 -9.96 30.10 8.79
CA SER A 8 -9.27 29.23 7.84
C SER A 8 -9.72 27.81 8.15
N ALA A 9 -10.70 27.32 7.40
CA ALA A 9 -11.14 25.95 7.45
C ALA A 9 -9.93 25.06 7.18
N VAL A 10 -9.39 24.46 8.23
CA VAL A 10 -8.48 23.33 8.12
C VAL A 10 -9.33 22.20 7.54
N THR A 11 -9.40 22.11 6.22
CA THR A 11 -9.82 20.88 5.55
C THR A 11 -8.71 19.88 5.79
N ALA A 12 -8.72 19.27 6.97
CA ALA A 12 -8.17 17.95 7.15
C ALA A 12 -8.96 17.08 6.17
N ALA A 13 -8.39 16.82 5.01
CA ALA A 13 -8.78 15.72 4.17
C ALA A 13 -8.45 14.44 4.96
N ALA A 14 -9.29 14.13 5.95
CA ALA A 14 -9.49 12.79 6.41
C ALA A 14 -10.13 12.07 5.20
N LEU A 15 -9.26 11.67 4.27
CA LEU A 15 -9.58 10.60 3.34
C LEU A 15 -10.07 9.48 4.25
N LEU A 16 -11.38 9.29 4.25
CA LEU A 16 -12.03 8.11 4.78
C LEU A 16 -11.23 6.95 4.21
N THR A 17 -10.33 6.37 5.01
CA THR A 17 -9.62 5.15 4.67
C THR A 17 -10.66 4.04 4.77
N THR A 18 -11.61 4.03 3.84
CA THR A 18 -12.21 2.79 3.40
C THR A 18 -11.01 1.92 3.09
N ALA A 19 -10.79 0.88 3.88
CA ALA A 19 -9.76 -0.10 3.64
C ALA A 19 -10.08 -0.74 2.29
N CYS A 20 -9.60 -0.11 1.21
CA CYS A 20 -9.73 -0.60 -0.14
C CYS A 20 -8.80 -1.81 -0.21
N VAL A 21 -9.34 -2.97 0.12
CA VAL A 21 -8.65 -4.25 -0.07
C VAL A 21 -8.35 -4.36 -1.54
N THR A 22 -7.10 -4.11 -1.90
CA THR A 22 -6.67 -4.21 -3.29
C THR A 22 -6.16 -5.63 -3.48
N VAL A 23 -6.85 -6.41 -4.31
CA VAL A 23 -6.42 -7.75 -4.72
C VAL A 23 -5.75 -7.62 -6.08
N ILE A 24 -4.44 -7.90 -6.14
CA ILE A 24 -3.68 -7.89 -7.39
C ILE A 24 -3.05 -9.27 -7.54
N GLY A 25 -3.53 -10.02 -8.54
CA GLY A 25 -2.88 -11.26 -9.00
C GLY A 25 -1.94 -10.97 -10.18
N VAL A 26 -0.96 -11.81 -10.51
CA VAL A 26 -0.64 -13.16 -10.02
C VAL A 26 0.79 -13.51 -10.47
N ASP A 27 1.53 -14.26 -9.64
CA ASP A 27 2.55 -15.19 -10.12
C ASP A 27 2.13 -16.59 -9.64
N GLY A 28 1.55 -17.39 -10.55
CA GLY A 28 1.13 -18.77 -10.26
C GLY A 28 -0.01 -18.89 -9.23
N GLU A 29 0.22 -19.69 -8.19
CA GLU A 29 -0.76 -20.03 -7.12
C GLU A 29 -0.91 -18.95 -6.04
N TYR A 30 -0.21 -17.83 -6.16
CA TYR A 30 -0.17 -16.79 -5.12
C TYR A 30 -0.75 -15.47 -5.61
N ARG A 31 -1.55 -14.85 -4.75
CA ARG A 31 -2.06 -13.49 -4.91
C ARG A 31 -1.57 -12.59 -3.78
N TRP A 32 -1.49 -11.29 -4.05
CA TRP A 32 -1.19 -10.28 -3.04
C TRP A 32 -2.46 -9.54 -2.62
N THR A 33 -2.63 -9.37 -1.32
CA THR A 33 -3.71 -8.60 -0.71
C THR A 33 -3.13 -7.52 0.19
N GLY A 34 -3.66 -6.31 0.12
CA GLY A 34 -3.22 -5.21 0.98
C GLY A 34 -4.38 -4.46 1.62
N GLU A 35 -4.25 -4.19 2.92
CA GLU A 35 -5.12 -3.29 3.69
C GLU A 35 -4.28 -2.09 4.13
N ASN A 36 -4.60 -0.89 3.64
CA ASN A 36 -3.76 0.31 3.83
C ASN A 36 -2.31 0.12 3.33
N ALA A 37 -2.11 -0.75 2.35
CA ALA A 37 -0.80 -1.03 1.78
C ALA A 37 -0.31 0.13 0.90
N GLN A 38 1.01 0.23 0.74
CA GLN A 38 1.60 1.12 -0.27
C GLN A 38 1.14 0.71 -1.69
N PRO A 39 1.09 1.64 -2.66
CA PRO A 39 0.75 1.30 -4.05
C PRO A 39 1.59 0.14 -4.59
N PHE A 40 0.93 -0.89 -5.13
CA PHE A 40 1.52 -2.20 -5.41
C PHE A 40 2.75 -2.14 -6.32
N ASP A 41 2.65 -1.47 -7.47
CA ASP A 41 3.76 -1.40 -8.42
C ASP A 41 5.00 -0.72 -7.84
N GLY A 42 4.79 0.29 -6.98
CA GLY A 42 5.87 0.95 -6.26
C GLY A 42 6.51 0.02 -5.24
N ALA A 43 5.69 -0.65 -4.44
CA ALA A 43 6.13 -1.63 -3.47
C ALA A 43 6.90 -2.79 -4.11
N LYS A 44 6.33 -3.40 -5.14
CA LYS A 44 6.91 -4.51 -5.92
C LYS A 44 8.25 -4.13 -6.53
N ARG A 45 8.34 -2.97 -7.19
CA ARG A 45 9.60 -2.49 -7.79
C ARG A 45 10.70 -2.29 -6.75
N ASP A 46 10.37 -1.64 -5.62
CA ASP A 46 11.36 -1.35 -4.58
C ASP A 46 11.84 -2.64 -3.89
N CYS A 47 10.91 -3.56 -3.60
CA CYS A 47 11.25 -4.86 -3.03
C CYS A 47 12.03 -5.74 -3.99
N ARG A 48 11.71 -5.71 -5.29
CA ARG A 48 12.50 -6.39 -6.32
C ARG A 48 13.94 -5.90 -6.34
N ARG A 49 14.14 -4.58 -6.27
CA ARG A 49 15.49 -3.97 -6.21
C ARG A 49 16.24 -4.41 -4.95
N ALA A 50 15.56 -4.45 -3.80
CA ALA A 50 16.16 -4.87 -2.53
C ALA A 50 16.51 -6.37 -2.50
N ALA A 51 15.68 -7.22 -3.12
CA ALA A 51 15.82 -8.67 -3.12
C ALA A 51 16.65 -9.23 -4.30
N GLY A 52 17.30 -8.38 -5.10
CA GLY A 52 18.14 -8.84 -6.23
C GLY A 52 17.34 -9.44 -7.41
N ASN A 53 16.11 -8.98 -7.61
CA ASN A 53 15.15 -9.47 -8.62
C ASN A 53 14.55 -10.86 -8.39
N ASP A 54 14.74 -11.48 -7.22
CA ASP A 54 14.06 -12.72 -6.85
C ASP A 54 12.75 -12.44 -6.08
N GLU A 55 11.61 -12.44 -6.80
CA GLU A 55 10.29 -12.22 -6.21
C GLU A 55 9.74 -13.42 -5.41
N GLY A 56 10.37 -14.58 -5.53
CA GLY A 56 10.04 -15.77 -4.75
C GLY A 56 10.71 -15.80 -3.38
N SER A 57 11.82 -15.07 -3.23
CA SER A 57 12.65 -15.06 -2.03
C SER A 57 11.92 -14.61 -0.77
N THR A 58 12.35 -15.15 0.38
CA THR A 58 11.90 -14.69 1.70
C THR A 58 12.13 -13.19 1.89
N ALA A 59 13.22 -12.65 1.36
CA ALA A 59 13.55 -11.22 1.45
C ALA A 59 12.53 -10.34 0.69
N PHE A 60 12.12 -10.75 -0.51
CA PHE A 60 11.09 -10.05 -1.25
C PHE A 60 9.75 -10.10 -0.52
N VAL A 61 9.35 -11.28 -0.04
CA VAL A 61 8.08 -11.46 0.67
C VAL A 61 8.02 -10.62 1.94
N GLN A 62 9.11 -10.60 2.71
CA GLN A 62 9.19 -9.77 3.91
C GLN A 62 9.09 -8.28 3.57
N CYS A 63 9.82 -7.81 2.56
CA CYS A 63 9.74 -6.42 2.13
C CYS A 63 8.32 -6.01 1.70
N MET A 64 7.60 -6.89 0.99
CA MET A 64 6.21 -6.64 0.62
C MET A 64 5.30 -6.56 1.85
N SER A 65 5.50 -7.45 2.84
CA SER A 65 4.79 -7.42 4.12
C SER A 65 5.01 -6.11 4.89
N ASP A 66 6.24 -5.61 4.93
CA ASP A 66 6.57 -4.34 5.58
C ASP A 66 5.88 -3.14 4.90
N LYS A 67 5.49 -3.29 3.63
CA LYS A 67 4.73 -2.32 2.84
C LYS A 67 3.22 -2.53 2.90
N GLY A 68 2.74 -3.46 3.74
CA GLY A 68 1.32 -3.75 3.98
C GLY A 68 0.72 -4.82 3.06
N TRP A 69 1.54 -5.58 2.32
CA TRP A 69 1.07 -6.63 1.42
C TRP A 69 1.23 -8.04 2.00
N THR A 70 0.15 -8.80 2.01
CA THR A 70 0.13 -10.21 2.43
C THR A 70 0.05 -11.12 1.21
N ARG A 71 0.90 -12.15 1.17
CA ARG A 71 0.85 -13.19 0.14
C ARG A 71 -0.13 -14.27 0.57
N VAL A 72 -1.13 -14.54 -0.25
CA VAL A 72 -2.13 -15.56 -0.03
C VAL A 72 -2.01 -16.60 -1.12
N ARG A 73 -2.13 -17.88 -0.77
CA ARG A 73 -2.29 -18.94 -1.76
C ARG A 73 -3.77 -19.10 -2.04
N ASP A 74 -4.14 -19.22 -3.31
CA ASP A 74 -5.52 -19.55 -3.69
C ASP A 74 -5.90 -20.98 -3.26
#